data_AF-A0A3P3UA64-F1
#
_entry.id   AF-A0A3P3UA64-F1
#
_cell.length_a   1.000
_cell.length_b   1.000
_cell.length_c   1.000
_cell.angle_alpha   90.00
_cell.angle_beta   90.00
_cell.angle_gamma   90.00
#
_symmetry.space_group_name_H-M   'P 1'
#
loop_
_entity.id
_entity.type
_entity.pdbx_description
1 polymer ?
#
loop_
_entity_poly.entity_id
_entity_poly.type
_entity_poly.pdbx_seq_one_letter_code
_entity_poly.pdbx_strand_id
1 'polypeptide(L)'
;MKHNFYKVLSTAALAAIIAGAGTIGVMRAVEAAPEAKAATAEQAEHAVQAEQAGKTAGLGHVDQELIGAAQAKLKEFVERPVTFIKAETTKLGDEEAVCFVISETKMGSETSPNENVTVKHDGTVVNLFLGTSYKELNDTTKAKLDLAWKQALNTDSSDIERVFVHYTNSEYYYTGLNYSNITATNSKNESVDLMGGKLDYVSGKLKEQEVPAAIKKAAAEALSRAGATAKGSPDVTFGNKPNEKKVYYFTYRETNKGEVKVNIEETTNRLLGLSLEDSSLLKDLSQVSKEKAEEEMNAIHEQVNGYSLDELKKAAVEQAKAMLNLDLSEYKAAKRDETSKSSYHNSVVFTKEGAPSVTGYFNAKGFFHGFNIEQ
;
A
#
# COMPACT_ATOMS: atom_id res chain seq x y z
N MET A 1 -8.77 -11.10 42.30
CA MET A 1 -10.24 -11.03 42.13
C MET A 1 -10.54 -11.11 40.64
N LYS A 2 -11.19 -12.21 40.22
CA LYS A 2 -11.79 -12.54 38.91
C LYS A 2 -10.97 -12.28 37.63
N HIS A 3 -10.20 -13.30 37.23
CA HIS A 3 -9.81 -13.54 35.84
C HIS A 3 -10.93 -14.31 35.13
N ASN A 4 -11.38 -13.83 33.96
CA ASN A 4 -12.27 -14.59 33.08
C ASN A 4 -11.44 -15.22 31.96
N PHE A 5 -11.26 -16.53 32.07
CA PHE A 5 -10.86 -17.43 31.00
C PHE A 5 -12.04 -17.62 30.03
N TYR A 6 -11.85 -17.32 28.74
CA TYR A 6 -12.72 -17.87 27.70
C TYR A 6 -12.10 -19.15 27.15
N LYS A 7 -12.80 -20.25 27.41
CA LYS A 7 -12.52 -21.59 26.89
C LYS A 7 -12.73 -21.63 25.39
N VAL A 8 -11.75 -22.21 24.71
CA VAL A 8 -11.85 -22.84 23.39
C VAL A 8 -12.93 -23.92 23.42
N LEU A 9 -13.86 -23.87 22.47
CA LEU A 9 -14.71 -25.00 22.11
C LEU A 9 -14.74 -25.09 20.58
N SER A 10 -13.89 -25.97 20.07
CA SER A 10 -14.01 -26.59 18.76
C SER A 10 -15.29 -27.43 18.73
N THR A 11 -16.16 -27.20 17.77
CA THR A 11 -17.06 -28.26 17.29
C THR A 11 -17.48 -27.98 15.85
N ALA A 12 -16.92 -28.79 14.96
CA ALA A 12 -17.56 -29.16 13.71
C ALA A 12 -18.90 -29.87 13.98
N ALA A 13 -19.75 -29.92 12.95
CA ALA A 13 -21.07 -30.56 12.86
C ALA A 13 -22.27 -29.61 13.03
N LEU A 14 -22.67 -28.98 11.93
CA LEU A 14 -24.06 -28.59 11.72
C LEU A 14 -24.46 -28.91 10.27
N ALA A 15 -24.92 -30.14 10.06
CA ALA A 15 -25.69 -30.54 8.90
C ALA A 15 -26.82 -31.49 9.34
N ALA A 16 -28.00 -31.27 8.78
CA ALA A 16 -29.24 -32.05 8.87
C ALA A 16 -30.17 -31.84 10.08
N ILE A 17 -31.15 -30.92 9.91
CA ILE A 17 -32.55 -31.16 10.30
C ILE A 17 -33.46 -30.45 9.25
N ILE A 18 -33.97 -31.20 8.27
CA ILE A 18 -35.39 -31.16 7.85
C ILE A 18 -35.73 -32.56 7.36
N ALA A 19 -36.48 -33.31 8.17
CA ALA A 19 -37.20 -34.51 7.78
C ALA A 19 -38.65 -34.34 8.23
N GLY A 20 -39.62 -34.74 7.40
CA GLY A 20 -41.00 -34.95 7.88
C GLY A 20 -42.09 -34.97 6.82
N ALA A 21 -42.28 -36.12 6.16
CA ALA A 21 -43.53 -36.77 5.71
C ALA A 21 -43.15 -37.83 4.65
N GLY A 22 -43.07 -39.14 4.92
CA GLY A 22 -44.17 -40.09 5.18
C GLY A 22 -44.91 -40.42 3.86
N THR A 23 -45.04 -41.63 3.31
CA THR A 23 -45.06 -43.02 3.83
C THR A 23 -45.24 -44.02 2.66
N ILE A 24 -44.83 -45.31 2.85
CA ILE A 24 -45.23 -46.58 2.15
C ILE A 24 -44.63 -46.80 0.74
N GLY A 25 -44.03 -47.94 0.33
CA GLY A 25 -43.75 -49.25 0.95
C GLY A 25 -43.46 -50.33 -0.14
N VAL A 26 -42.69 -51.38 0.24
CA VAL A 26 -42.60 -52.75 -0.33
C VAL A 26 -41.52 -53.10 -1.39
N MET A 27 -40.56 -53.96 -0.95
CA MET A 27 -39.75 -55.05 -1.59
C MET A 27 -39.00 -54.78 -2.93
N ARG A 28 -37.80 -55.29 -3.24
CA ARG A 28 -37.05 -56.51 -2.88
C ARG A 28 -35.58 -56.38 -3.38
N ALA A 29 -34.66 -57.02 -2.65
CA ALA A 29 -33.40 -57.69 -3.04
C ALA A 29 -32.32 -57.03 -3.96
N VAL A 30 -31.12 -56.88 -3.37
CA VAL A 30 -29.75 -57.24 -3.84
C VAL A 30 -29.30 -56.77 -5.24
N GLU A 31 -28.30 -55.88 -5.30
CA GLU A 31 -27.01 -56.08 -5.99
C GLU A 31 -26.02 -54.94 -5.70
N ALA A 32 -24.73 -55.24 -5.90
CA ALA A 32 -23.57 -54.50 -5.43
C ALA A 32 -23.31 -53.14 -6.13
N ALA A 33 -22.57 -52.27 -5.44
CA ALA A 33 -21.98 -51.01 -5.89
C ALA A 33 -21.02 -51.18 -7.10
N PRO A 34 -20.45 -50.12 -7.73
CA PRO A 34 -20.53 -48.68 -7.41
C PRO A 34 -20.79 -47.76 -8.63
N GLU A 35 -21.19 -46.51 -8.43
CA GLU A 35 -20.80 -45.43 -9.36
C GLU A 35 -21.04 -44.04 -8.76
N ALA A 36 -19.95 -43.28 -8.62
CA ALA A 36 -19.93 -41.86 -8.34
C ALA A 36 -19.92 -41.09 -9.66
N LYS A 37 -20.81 -40.11 -9.82
CA LYS A 37 -20.77 -38.98 -10.78
C LYS A 37 -21.89 -38.01 -10.37
N ALA A 38 -21.76 -36.69 -10.45
CA ALA A 38 -20.86 -35.89 -11.26
C ALA A 38 -20.61 -34.51 -10.60
N ALA A 39 -19.36 -34.07 -10.60
CA ALA A 39 -19.04 -32.64 -10.60
C ALA A 39 -19.48 -32.06 -11.95
N THR A 40 -20.01 -30.83 -11.95
CA THR A 40 -20.51 -30.17 -13.15
C THR A 40 -19.39 -29.86 -14.15
N ALA A 41 -19.72 -29.83 -15.44
CA ALA A 41 -18.76 -29.67 -16.54
C ALA A 41 -17.87 -28.42 -16.41
N GLU A 42 -18.36 -27.33 -15.79
CA GLU A 42 -17.55 -26.13 -15.49
C GLU A 42 -16.41 -26.40 -14.47
N GLN A 43 -16.66 -27.22 -13.44
CA GLN A 43 -15.63 -27.55 -12.45
C GLN A 43 -14.57 -28.49 -13.03
N ALA A 44 -14.95 -29.37 -13.97
CA ALA A 44 -14.02 -30.21 -14.69
C ALA A 44 -13.18 -29.44 -15.71
N GLU A 45 -13.76 -28.44 -16.39
CA GLU A 45 -13.04 -27.61 -17.36
C GLU A 45 -12.01 -26.69 -16.68
N HIS A 46 -12.32 -26.16 -15.49
CA HIS A 46 -11.37 -25.42 -14.67
C HIS A 46 -10.24 -26.30 -14.11
N ALA A 47 -10.52 -27.55 -13.73
CA ALA A 47 -9.51 -28.48 -13.23
C ALA A 47 -8.54 -28.94 -14.34
N VAL A 48 -9.07 -29.20 -15.55
CA VAL A 48 -8.27 -29.62 -16.70
C VAL A 48 -7.42 -28.47 -17.25
N GLN A 49 -7.88 -27.22 -17.16
CA GLN A 49 -7.05 -26.05 -17.52
C GLN A 49 -5.96 -25.75 -16.49
N ALA A 50 -6.21 -25.97 -15.19
CA ALA A 50 -5.17 -25.88 -14.17
C ALA A 50 -4.08 -26.96 -14.37
N GLU A 51 -4.48 -28.17 -14.77
CA GLU A 51 -3.57 -29.29 -15.07
C GLU A 51 -2.76 -29.05 -16.37
N GLN A 52 -3.31 -28.32 -17.35
CA GLN A 52 -2.58 -27.93 -18.56
C GLN A 52 -1.63 -26.74 -18.35
N ALA A 53 -1.94 -25.80 -17.45
CA ALA A 53 -1.02 -24.71 -17.09
C ALA A 53 0.27 -25.23 -16.41
N GLY A 54 0.19 -26.36 -15.70
CA GLY A 54 1.33 -27.03 -15.07
C GLY A 54 2.32 -27.72 -16.03
N LYS A 55 1.98 -27.86 -17.33
CA LYS A 55 2.86 -28.52 -18.32
C LYS A 55 3.80 -27.58 -19.08
N THR A 56 3.77 -26.28 -18.81
CA THR A 56 4.67 -25.30 -19.41
C THR A 56 5.61 -24.73 -18.35
N ALA A 57 6.90 -25.07 -18.49
CA ALA A 57 8.07 -24.59 -17.74
C ALA A 57 8.21 -25.05 -16.26
N GLY A 58 9.02 -26.08 -16.02
CA GLY A 58 9.79 -26.23 -14.77
C GLY A 58 9.06 -26.63 -13.47
N LEU A 59 7.74 -26.80 -13.46
CA LEU A 59 6.97 -27.06 -12.22
C LEU A 59 6.77 -28.54 -11.85
N GLY A 60 7.29 -29.49 -12.63
CA GLY A 60 6.98 -30.92 -12.47
C GLY A 60 7.39 -31.56 -11.13
N HIS A 61 8.18 -30.85 -10.31
CA HIS A 61 8.60 -31.29 -8.98
C HIS A 61 7.91 -30.54 -7.83
N VAL A 62 6.98 -29.63 -8.14
CA VAL A 62 6.27 -28.81 -7.15
C VAL A 62 4.95 -29.47 -6.78
N ASP A 63 4.61 -29.40 -5.50
CA ASP A 63 3.34 -29.88 -4.96
C ASP A 63 2.14 -29.21 -5.68
N GLN A 64 1.24 -30.04 -6.21
CA GLN A 64 0.05 -29.59 -6.93
C GLN A 64 -0.92 -28.82 -6.02
N GLU A 65 -0.95 -29.12 -4.73
CA GLU A 65 -1.78 -28.37 -3.78
C GLU A 65 -1.31 -26.92 -3.65
N LEU A 66 0.01 -26.69 -3.68
CA LEU A 66 0.58 -25.34 -3.63
C LEU A 66 0.34 -24.55 -4.92
N ILE A 67 0.43 -25.22 -6.07
CA ILE A 67 0.04 -24.61 -7.37
C ILE A 67 -1.44 -24.24 -7.33
N GLY A 68 -2.29 -25.15 -6.83
CA GLY A 68 -3.72 -24.92 -6.67
C GLY A 68 -4.04 -23.72 -5.77
N ALA A 69 -3.35 -23.60 -4.62
CA ALA A 69 -3.49 -22.46 -3.72
C ALA A 69 -3.08 -21.13 -4.38
N ALA A 70 -1.96 -21.12 -5.12
CA ALA A 70 -1.52 -19.94 -5.86
C ALA A 70 -2.54 -19.50 -6.93
N GLN A 71 -3.04 -20.45 -7.72
CA GLN A 71 -4.05 -20.18 -8.75
C GLN A 71 -5.39 -19.72 -8.15
N ALA A 72 -5.81 -20.34 -7.04
CA ALA A 72 -7.03 -19.95 -6.34
C ALA A 72 -6.96 -18.49 -5.89
N LYS A 73 -5.79 -18.04 -5.38
CA LYS A 73 -5.59 -16.65 -4.99
C LYS A 73 -5.61 -15.70 -6.17
N LEU A 74 -5.00 -16.06 -7.31
CA LEU A 74 -5.05 -15.24 -8.52
C LEU A 74 -6.47 -15.09 -9.07
N LYS A 75 -7.26 -16.16 -9.01
CA LYS A 75 -8.68 -16.17 -9.44
C LYS A 75 -9.56 -15.20 -8.65
N GLU A 76 -9.17 -14.80 -7.44
CA GLU A 76 -9.85 -13.73 -6.70
C GLU A 76 -9.83 -12.39 -7.45
N PHE A 77 -8.86 -12.17 -8.35
CA PHE A 77 -8.65 -10.90 -9.05
C PHE A 77 -8.79 -10.98 -10.57
N VAL A 78 -8.28 -12.04 -11.20
CA VAL A 78 -8.27 -12.22 -12.66
C VAL A 78 -9.22 -13.33 -13.12
N GLU A 79 -9.72 -13.21 -14.34
CA GLU A 79 -10.70 -14.14 -14.92
C GLU A 79 -10.03 -15.46 -15.37
N ARG A 80 -8.83 -15.35 -15.94
CA ARG A 80 -8.11 -16.47 -16.54
C ARG A 80 -6.98 -16.97 -15.63
N PRO A 81 -6.69 -18.29 -15.65
CA PRO A 81 -5.49 -18.82 -15.02
C PRO A 81 -4.23 -18.13 -15.53
N VAL A 82 -3.28 -17.89 -14.62
CA VAL A 82 -2.00 -17.25 -14.96
C VAL A 82 -0.93 -18.32 -15.10
N THR A 83 -0.08 -18.21 -16.12
CA THR A 83 1.04 -19.14 -16.29
C THR A 83 2.20 -18.74 -15.38
N PHE A 84 2.72 -19.69 -14.61
CA PHE A 84 3.98 -19.51 -13.90
C PHE A 84 5.15 -19.96 -14.79
N ILE A 85 6.24 -19.19 -14.80
CA ILE A 85 7.44 -19.53 -15.59
C ILE A 85 8.41 -20.41 -14.82
N LYS A 86 8.36 -20.39 -13.48
CA LYS A 86 9.12 -21.26 -12.56
C LYS A 86 8.56 -21.19 -11.14
N ALA A 87 9.06 -22.07 -10.29
CA ALA A 87 8.89 -21.99 -8.84
C ALA A 87 10.25 -22.08 -8.14
N GLU A 88 10.42 -21.31 -7.07
CA GLU A 88 11.65 -21.25 -6.30
C GLU A 88 11.36 -21.34 -4.81
N THR A 89 12.21 -22.04 -4.05
CA THR A 89 12.13 -21.99 -2.58
C THR A 89 12.60 -20.63 -2.10
N THR A 90 11.83 -20.01 -1.22
CA THR A 90 12.16 -18.73 -0.58
C THR A 90 12.03 -18.85 0.93
N LYS A 91 12.76 -18.00 1.66
CA LYS A 91 12.69 -17.92 3.12
C LYS A 91 11.81 -16.76 3.57
N LEU A 92 10.95 -17.01 4.54
CA LEU A 92 10.09 -16.04 5.21
C LEU A 92 10.40 -16.08 6.70
N GLY A 93 11.40 -15.31 7.13
CA GLY A 93 11.99 -15.48 8.45
C GLY A 93 12.63 -16.86 8.58
N ASP A 94 12.19 -17.63 9.57
CA ASP A 94 12.69 -18.99 9.83
C ASP A 94 11.93 -20.09 9.06
N GLU A 95 10.88 -19.73 8.32
CA GLU A 95 10.06 -20.68 7.55
C GLU A 95 10.44 -20.68 6.06
N GLU A 96 10.33 -21.84 5.41
CA GLU A 96 10.44 -21.97 3.95
C GLU A 96 9.05 -21.87 3.30
N ALA A 97 9.02 -21.31 2.09
CA ALA A 97 7.85 -21.17 1.25
C ALA A 97 8.23 -21.35 -0.22
N VAL A 98 7.23 -21.51 -1.08
CA VAL A 98 7.39 -21.61 -2.53
C VAL A 98 6.93 -20.32 -3.19
N CYS A 99 7.83 -19.68 -3.93
CA CYS A 99 7.55 -18.51 -4.76
C CYS A 99 7.28 -18.98 -6.20
N PHE A 100 6.03 -18.85 -6.66
CA PHE A 100 5.64 -19.07 -8.04
C PHE A 100 5.84 -17.78 -8.83
N VAL A 101 6.78 -17.78 -9.76
CA VAL A 101 7.16 -16.60 -10.54
C VAL A 101 6.30 -16.52 -11.79
N ILE A 102 5.67 -15.37 -12.00
CA ILE A 102 4.83 -15.06 -13.17
C ILE A 102 5.65 -14.31 -14.23
N SER A 103 6.41 -13.30 -13.80
CA SER A 103 7.33 -12.56 -14.65
C SER A 103 8.56 -12.09 -13.89
N GLU A 104 9.63 -11.82 -14.63
CA GLU A 104 10.91 -11.37 -14.09
C GLU A 104 11.41 -10.13 -14.81
N THR A 105 12.10 -9.29 -14.04
CA THR A 105 12.83 -8.15 -14.58
C THR A 105 14.32 -8.40 -14.43
N LYS A 106 15.07 -8.17 -15.51
CA LYS A 106 16.53 -8.21 -15.48
C LYS A 106 17.08 -6.81 -15.20
N MET A 107 17.81 -6.65 -14.10
CA MET A 107 18.53 -5.43 -13.76
C MET A 107 20.04 -5.71 -13.77
N GLY A 108 20.71 -5.37 -14.87
CA GLY A 108 22.13 -5.71 -15.05
C GLY A 108 22.36 -7.22 -15.16
N SER A 109 23.17 -7.78 -14.26
CA SER A 109 23.41 -9.23 -14.16
C SER A 109 22.38 -9.95 -13.29
N GLU A 110 21.54 -9.22 -12.55
CA GLU A 110 20.57 -9.79 -11.61
C GLU A 110 19.21 -9.95 -12.27
N THR A 111 18.50 -11.02 -11.90
CA THR A 111 17.11 -11.27 -12.31
C THR A 111 16.29 -11.38 -11.04
N SER A 112 15.20 -10.62 -10.96
CA SER A 112 14.32 -10.60 -9.78
C SER A 112 12.87 -10.87 -10.21
N PRO A 113 12.11 -11.68 -9.47
CA PRO A 113 10.69 -11.88 -9.73
C PRO A 113 9.95 -10.57 -9.55
N ASN A 114 9.36 -10.07 -10.63
CA ASN A 114 8.58 -8.84 -10.63
C ASN A 114 7.12 -9.12 -10.26
N GLU A 115 6.59 -10.24 -10.74
CA GLU A 115 5.24 -10.72 -10.44
C GLU A 115 5.33 -12.14 -9.92
N ASN A 116 4.68 -12.42 -8.80
CA ASN A 116 4.80 -13.69 -8.12
C ASN A 116 3.65 -13.95 -7.13
N VAL A 117 3.50 -15.21 -6.75
CA VAL A 117 2.70 -15.65 -5.61
C VAL A 117 3.56 -16.49 -4.68
N THR A 118 3.61 -16.13 -3.41
CA THR A 118 4.34 -16.91 -2.41
C THR A 118 3.36 -17.69 -1.55
N VAL A 119 3.59 -19.00 -1.45
CA VAL A 119 2.73 -19.95 -0.73
C VAL A 119 3.57 -20.73 0.28
N LYS A 120 3.14 -20.76 1.54
CA LYS A 120 3.73 -21.62 2.56
C LYS A 120 3.43 -23.09 2.27
N HIS A 121 4.20 -24.00 2.86
CA HIS A 121 3.99 -25.44 2.69
C HIS A 121 2.63 -25.95 3.20
N ASP A 122 1.93 -25.21 4.04
CA ASP A 122 0.57 -25.51 4.49
C ASP A 122 -0.52 -25.04 3.50
N GLY A 123 -0.14 -24.49 2.34
CA GLY A 123 -1.05 -23.94 1.33
C GLY A 123 -1.45 -22.48 1.59
N THR A 124 -1.01 -21.85 2.67
CA THR A 124 -1.32 -20.45 2.96
C THR A 124 -0.60 -19.53 1.97
N VAL A 125 -1.36 -18.74 1.23
CA VAL A 125 -0.80 -17.68 0.37
C VAL A 125 -0.48 -16.46 1.22
N VAL A 126 0.77 -16.00 1.14
CA VAL A 126 1.29 -14.93 2.01
C VAL A 126 1.74 -13.68 1.28
N ASN A 127 1.90 -13.79 -0.02
CA ASN A 127 2.26 -12.68 -0.87
C ASN A 127 1.74 -12.89 -2.30
N LEU A 128 1.31 -11.81 -2.93
CA LEU A 128 0.95 -11.75 -4.35
C LEU A 128 1.35 -10.38 -4.88
N PHE A 129 2.14 -10.36 -5.95
CA PHE A 129 2.38 -9.19 -6.80
C PHE A 129 1.98 -9.54 -8.22
N LEU A 130 1.05 -8.78 -8.80
CA LEU A 130 0.56 -9.01 -10.16
C LEU A 130 0.32 -7.66 -10.87
N GLY A 131 1.00 -7.45 -12.00
CA GLY A 131 0.58 -6.49 -13.01
C GLY A 131 -0.39 -7.16 -14.00
N THR A 132 -1.47 -6.48 -14.33
CA THR A 132 -2.49 -6.97 -15.27
C THR A 132 -3.19 -5.79 -15.93
N SER A 133 -4.08 -6.07 -16.88
CA SER A 133 -4.94 -5.07 -17.50
C SER A 133 -6.36 -5.13 -16.96
N TYR A 134 -7.11 -4.03 -17.08
CA TYR A 134 -8.53 -4.00 -16.70
C TYR A 134 -9.34 -5.11 -17.38
N LYS A 135 -9.01 -5.48 -18.63
CA LYS A 135 -9.72 -6.50 -19.39
C LYS A 135 -9.59 -7.91 -18.81
N GLU A 136 -8.45 -8.20 -18.19
CA GLU A 136 -8.11 -9.52 -17.62
C GLU A 136 -8.67 -9.74 -16.22
N LEU A 137 -9.14 -8.67 -15.56
CA LEU A 137 -9.81 -8.75 -14.28
C LEU A 137 -11.11 -9.56 -14.36
N ASN A 138 -11.44 -10.25 -13.27
CA ASN A 138 -12.76 -10.85 -13.12
C ASN A 138 -13.84 -9.79 -12.87
N ASP A 139 -15.11 -10.17 -13.05
CA ASP A 139 -16.25 -9.24 -12.94
C ASP A 139 -16.38 -8.61 -11.56
N THR A 140 -16.04 -9.35 -10.50
CA THR A 140 -16.11 -8.83 -9.12
C THR A 140 -15.11 -7.70 -8.90
N THR A 141 -13.89 -7.84 -9.42
CA THR A 141 -12.83 -6.85 -9.30
C THR A 141 -13.10 -5.65 -10.21
N LYS A 142 -13.57 -5.89 -11.44
CA LYS A 142 -14.05 -4.84 -12.35
C LYS A 142 -15.13 -3.99 -11.69
N ALA A 143 -16.17 -4.58 -11.13
CA ALA A 143 -17.27 -3.84 -10.49
C ALA A 143 -16.80 -2.94 -9.33
N LYS A 144 -15.86 -3.41 -8.49
CA LYS A 144 -15.27 -2.60 -7.41
C LYS A 144 -14.48 -1.42 -7.96
N LEU A 145 -13.68 -1.68 -9.00
CA LEU A 145 -12.86 -0.66 -9.63
C LEU A 145 -13.71 0.38 -10.36
N ASP A 146 -14.75 -0.05 -11.09
CA ASP A 146 -15.69 0.85 -11.78
C ASP A 146 -16.37 1.81 -10.81
N LEU A 147 -16.86 1.28 -9.68
CA LEU A 147 -17.49 2.07 -8.64
C LEU A 147 -16.52 3.12 -8.08
N ALA A 148 -15.29 2.70 -7.74
CA ALA A 148 -14.28 3.59 -7.18
C ALA A 148 -13.79 4.64 -8.20
N TRP A 149 -13.60 4.24 -9.46
CA TRP A 149 -13.19 5.13 -10.56
C TRP A 149 -14.25 6.20 -10.81
N LYS A 150 -15.52 5.79 -10.86
CA LYS A 150 -16.64 6.71 -11.02
C LYS A 150 -16.77 7.64 -9.81
N GLN A 151 -16.59 7.13 -8.60
CA GLN A 151 -16.62 7.93 -7.38
C GLN A 151 -15.49 8.97 -7.35
N ALA A 152 -14.28 8.59 -7.78
CA ALA A 152 -13.09 9.43 -7.67
C ALA A 152 -12.96 10.47 -8.79
N LEU A 153 -13.19 10.07 -10.04
CA LEU A 153 -12.90 10.87 -11.23
C LEU A 153 -14.17 11.28 -12.00
N ASN A 154 -15.34 10.77 -11.62
CA ASN A 154 -16.61 10.97 -12.33
C ASN A 154 -16.59 10.54 -13.81
N THR A 155 -15.65 9.68 -14.20
CA THR A 155 -15.54 9.07 -15.53
C THR A 155 -15.86 7.58 -15.48
N ASP A 156 -16.03 6.95 -16.63
CA ASP A 156 -15.99 5.49 -16.73
C ASP A 156 -14.56 4.96 -16.64
N SER A 157 -14.43 3.65 -16.45
CA SER A 157 -13.17 2.90 -16.30
C SER A 157 -12.59 2.40 -17.62
N SER A 158 -13.14 2.80 -18.77
CA SER A 158 -12.74 2.26 -20.07
C SER A 158 -11.31 2.66 -20.48
N ASP A 159 -10.76 3.70 -19.86
CA ASP A 159 -9.43 4.22 -20.10
C ASP A 159 -8.36 3.66 -19.15
N ILE A 160 -8.72 2.74 -18.25
CA ILE A 160 -7.77 2.06 -17.37
C ILE A 160 -6.86 1.17 -18.21
N GLU A 161 -5.57 1.46 -18.16
CA GLU A 161 -4.56 0.76 -18.94
C GLU A 161 -3.85 -0.31 -18.11
N ARG A 162 -3.53 0.01 -16.85
CA ARG A 162 -2.72 -0.84 -15.99
C ARG A 162 -3.37 -1.00 -14.63
N VAL A 163 -3.35 -2.23 -14.13
CA VAL A 163 -3.83 -2.59 -12.80
C VAL A 163 -2.73 -3.38 -12.10
N PHE A 164 -2.40 -2.96 -10.89
CA PHE A 164 -1.46 -3.65 -10.02
C PHE A 164 -2.23 -4.19 -8.82
N VAL A 165 -2.11 -5.49 -8.58
CA VAL A 165 -2.68 -6.17 -7.42
C VAL A 165 -1.53 -6.54 -6.50
N HIS A 166 -1.65 -6.12 -5.25
CA HIS A 166 -0.77 -6.53 -4.17
C HIS A 166 -1.61 -7.14 -3.05
N TYR A 167 -1.21 -8.32 -2.59
CA TYR A 167 -1.75 -8.90 -1.36
C TYR A 167 -0.60 -9.40 -0.49
N THR A 168 -0.73 -9.20 0.82
CA THR A 168 0.13 -9.82 1.80
C THR A 168 -0.63 -10.09 3.09
N ASN A 169 -0.30 -11.17 3.79
CA ASN A 169 -0.71 -11.43 5.17
C ASN A 169 0.48 -11.81 6.05
N SER A 170 1.70 -11.58 5.53
CA SER A 170 2.93 -12.03 6.17
C SER A 170 3.33 -11.06 7.28
N GLU A 171 3.61 -11.58 8.47
CA GLU A 171 4.26 -10.83 9.55
C GLU A 171 5.68 -10.37 9.19
N TYR A 172 6.30 -11.03 8.19
CA TYR A 172 7.62 -10.66 7.70
C TYR A 172 7.58 -9.40 6.82
N TYR A 173 6.59 -9.29 5.93
CA TYR A 173 6.45 -8.14 5.03
C TYR A 173 5.64 -7.00 5.65
N TYR A 174 4.65 -7.31 6.51
CA TYR A 174 3.72 -6.37 7.12
C TYR A 174 3.27 -6.85 8.52
N THR A 175 2.24 -6.25 9.10
CA THR A 175 1.74 -6.50 10.47
C THR A 175 1.07 -7.87 10.70
N GLY A 176 1.17 -8.82 9.75
CA GLY A 176 0.43 -10.11 9.79
C GLY A 176 -1.07 -10.00 9.51
N LEU A 177 -1.56 -8.80 9.20
CA LEU A 177 -2.95 -8.58 8.81
C LEU A 177 -3.13 -8.82 7.31
N ASN A 178 -4.27 -9.39 6.93
CA ASN A 178 -4.66 -9.50 5.52
C ASN A 178 -4.75 -8.11 4.90
N TYR A 179 -3.78 -7.79 4.06
CA TYR A 179 -3.68 -6.54 3.33
C TYR A 179 -3.84 -6.84 1.84
N SER A 180 -4.81 -6.18 1.20
CA SER A 180 -4.98 -6.23 -0.25
C SER A 180 -5.11 -4.81 -0.78
N ASN A 181 -4.25 -4.47 -1.73
CA ASN A 181 -4.25 -3.21 -2.45
C ASN A 181 -4.42 -3.48 -3.96
N ILE A 182 -5.27 -2.70 -4.62
CA ILE A 182 -5.37 -2.66 -6.07
C ILE A 182 -5.15 -1.22 -6.52
N THR A 183 -4.09 -0.97 -7.28
CA THR A 183 -3.81 0.33 -7.89
C THR A 183 -4.10 0.26 -9.39
N ALA A 184 -4.99 1.10 -9.88
CA ALA A 184 -5.32 1.19 -11.30
C ALA A 184 -4.91 2.55 -11.86
N THR A 185 -4.37 2.60 -13.09
CA THR A 185 -3.92 3.84 -13.75
C THR A 185 -4.40 3.93 -15.19
N ASN A 186 -4.67 5.15 -15.65
CA ASN A 186 -5.01 5.44 -17.05
C ASN A 186 -3.86 6.14 -17.81
N SER A 187 -4.09 6.41 -19.10
CA SER A 187 -3.17 7.12 -19.99
C SER A 187 -2.83 8.56 -19.57
N LYS A 188 -3.66 9.18 -18.73
CA LYS A 188 -3.43 10.53 -18.18
C LYS A 188 -2.57 10.50 -16.92
N ASN A 189 -2.14 9.33 -16.46
CA ASN A 189 -1.49 9.11 -15.17
C ASN A 189 -2.38 9.52 -13.98
N GLU A 190 -3.70 9.37 -14.12
CA GLU A 190 -4.60 9.34 -12.98
C GLU A 190 -4.59 7.93 -12.39
N SER A 191 -4.69 7.84 -11.08
CA SER A 191 -4.59 6.61 -10.32
C SER A 191 -5.71 6.52 -9.29
N VAL A 192 -6.25 5.32 -9.11
CA VAL A 192 -7.19 4.97 -8.05
C VAL A 192 -6.65 3.76 -7.30
N ASP A 193 -6.53 3.92 -5.98
CA ASP A 193 -6.11 2.87 -5.06
C ASP A 193 -7.33 2.32 -4.31
N LEU A 194 -7.43 1.00 -4.28
CA LEU A 194 -8.42 0.27 -3.49
C LEU A 194 -7.73 -0.44 -2.34
N MET A 195 -8.15 -0.15 -1.11
CA MET A 195 -7.74 -0.91 0.07
C MET A 195 -8.92 -1.74 0.57
N GLY A 196 -8.72 -3.06 0.68
CA GLY A 196 -9.80 -3.98 1.05
C GLY A 196 -11.01 -3.93 0.09
N GLY A 197 -10.77 -3.59 -1.18
CA GLY A 197 -11.80 -3.48 -2.22
C GLY A 197 -12.65 -2.22 -2.16
N LYS A 198 -12.26 -1.20 -1.38
CA LYS A 198 -12.91 0.12 -1.32
C LYS A 198 -11.94 1.20 -1.76
N LEU A 199 -12.46 2.28 -2.35
CA LEU A 199 -11.67 3.47 -2.66
C LEU A 199 -10.92 3.94 -1.40
N ASP A 200 -9.61 4.04 -1.51
CA ASP A 200 -8.73 4.56 -0.46
C ASP A 200 -8.10 5.88 -0.86
N TYR A 201 -7.64 5.99 -2.11
CA TYR A 201 -6.94 7.18 -2.58
C TYR A 201 -7.14 7.38 -4.07
N VAL A 202 -7.21 8.65 -4.48
CA VAL A 202 -7.12 9.06 -5.88
C VAL A 202 -5.94 10.00 -6.03
N SER A 203 -5.22 9.90 -7.13
CA SER A 203 -4.15 10.84 -7.46
C SER A 203 -3.96 10.99 -8.96
N GLY A 204 -3.14 11.95 -9.36
CA GLY A 204 -2.68 12.04 -10.73
C GLY A 204 -1.69 13.16 -10.99
N LYS A 205 -1.10 13.18 -12.18
CA LYS A 205 -0.22 14.26 -12.62
C LYS A 205 -1.00 15.33 -13.37
N LEU A 206 -0.68 16.59 -13.12
CA LEU A 206 -1.29 17.74 -13.79
C LEU A 206 -0.27 18.44 -14.67
N LYS A 207 -0.74 18.92 -15.82
CA LYS A 207 -0.05 19.92 -16.62
C LYS A 207 -0.24 21.29 -15.97
N GLU A 208 0.68 22.20 -16.23
CA GLU A 208 0.67 23.51 -15.61
C GLU A 208 -0.65 24.27 -15.84
N GLN A 209 -1.24 24.18 -17.02
CA GLN A 209 -2.51 24.85 -17.36
C GLN A 209 -3.73 24.29 -16.64
N GLU A 210 -3.66 23.07 -16.08
CA GLU A 210 -4.77 22.42 -15.38
C GLU A 210 -4.83 22.83 -13.91
N VAL A 211 -3.79 23.49 -13.39
CA VAL A 211 -3.72 23.95 -12.01
C VAL A 211 -4.41 25.32 -11.86
N PRO A 212 -5.39 25.47 -10.95
CA PRO A 212 -6.07 26.74 -10.74
C PRO A 212 -5.12 27.87 -10.33
N ALA A 213 -5.38 29.08 -10.83
CA ALA A 213 -4.52 30.25 -10.58
C ALA A 213 -4.38 30.59 -9.08
N ALA A 214 -5.45 30.42 -8.30
CA ALA A 214 -5.43 30.63 -6.85
C ALA A 214 -4.49 29.65 -6.13
N ILE A 215 -4.48 28.38 -6.56
CA ILE A 215 -3.61 27.33 -6.01
C ILE A 215 -2.15 27.62 -6.37
N LYS A 216 -1.86 27.99 -7.63
CA LYS A 216 -0.50 28.41 -8.04
C LYS A 216 0.01 29.58 -7.22
N LYS A 217 -0.86 30.58 -6.99
CA LYS A 217 -0.54 31.76 -6.18
C LYS A 217 -0.22 31.37 -4.73
N ALA A 218 -1.06 30.55 -4.09
CA ALA A 218 -0.84 30.07 -2.74
C ALA A 218 0.48 29.28 -2.61
N ALA A 219 0.78 28.41 -3.58
CA ALA A 219 2.03 27.66 -3.61
C ALA A 219 3.27 28.57 -3.75
N ALA A 220 3.20 29.59 -4.63
CA ALA A 220 4.28 30.56 -4.80
C ALA A 220 4.49 31.43 -3.55
N GLU A 221 3.41 31.83 -2.87
CA GLU A 221 3.48 32.56 -1.60
C GLU A 221 4.12 31.70 -0.50
N ALA A 222 3.77 30.42 -0.42
CA ALA A 222 4.39 29.47 0.51
C ALA A 222 5.89 29.27 0.23
N LEU A 223 6.26 29.09 -1.05
CA LEU A 223 7.66 28.97 -1.47
C LEU A 223 8.47 30.21 -1.07
N SER A 224 7.94 31.40 -1.35
CA SER A 224 8.58 32.68 -1.00
C SER A 224 8.71 32.85 0.51
N ARG A 225 7.70 32.45 1.28
CA ARG A 225 7.71 32.48 2.75
C ARG A 225 8.83 31.61 3.34
N ALA A 226 9.11 30.46 2.74
CA ALA A 226 10.24 29.61 3.11
C ALA A 226 11.62 30.19 2.69
N GLY A 227 11.65 31.38 2.09
CA GLY A 227 12.87 32.01 1.58
C GLY A 227 13.46 31.26 0.39
N ALA A 228 12.64 30.45 -0.30
CA ALA A 228 13.04 29.68 -1.46
C ALA A 228 12.66 30.42 -2.76
N THR A 229 13.53 30.31 -3.77
CA THR A 229 13.34 30.84 -5.12
C THR A 229 13.62 29.74 -6.12
N ALA A 230 12.62 29.38 -6.93
CA ALA A 230 12.74 28.35 -7.95
C ALA A 230 13.28 28.91 -9.28
N LYS A 231 14.05 28.10 -10.00
CA LYS A 231 14.56 28.42 -11.35
C LYS A 231 13.63 27.98 -12.50
N GLY A 232 12.58 27.21 -12.21
CA GLY A 232 11.64 26.70 -13.20
C GLY A 232 10.27 26.35 -12.63
N SER A 233 9.37 25.87 -13.49
CA SER A 233 8.03 25.43 -13.08
C SER A 233 8.09 24.16 -12.23
N PRO A 234 7.23 24.02 -11.22
CA PRO A 234 7.15 22.81 -10.41
C PRO A 234 6.52 21.65 -11.19
N ASP A 235 6.89 20.42 -10.83
CA ASP A 235 6.04 19.25 -11.09
C ASP A 235 4.80 19.36 -10.18
N VAL A 236 3.61 19.12 -10.73
CA VAL A 236 2.36 19.17 -9.95
C VAL A 236 1.61 17.85 -10.05
N THR A 237 1.28 17.29 -8.90
CA THR A 237 0.33 16.19 -8.78
C THR A 237 -0.85 16.60 -7.91
N PHE A 238 -1.91 15.82 -7.93
CA PHE A 238 -3.01 15.95 -6.98
C PHE A 238 -3.25 14.62 -6.27
N GLY A 239 -3.97 14.70 -5.15
CA GLY A 239 -4.61 13.53 -4.58
C GLY A 239 -5.48 13.83 -3.38
N ASN A 240 -6.31 12.85 -3.01
CA ASN A 240 -7.15 12.88 -1.83
C ASN A 240 -7.69 11.51 -1.48
N LYS A 241 -8.01 11.33 -0.20
CA LYS A 241 -8.82 10.21 0.29
C LYS A 241 -10.32 10.47 0.05
N PRO A 242 -11.18 9.44 0.14
CA PRO A 242 -12.61 9.63 0.18
C PRO A 242 -13.03 10.63 1.25
N ASN A 243 -13.90 11.57 0.88
CA ASN A 243 -14.44 12.63 1.75
C ASN A 243 -13.43 13.68 2.24
N GLU A 244 -12.14 13.50 1.96
CA GLU A 244 -11.14 14.56 2.12
C GLU A 244 -11.16 15.50 0.92
N LYS A 245 -10.59 16.69 1.12
CA LYS A 245 -10.45 17.65 0.03
C LYS A 245 -9.26 17.29 -0.84
N LYS A 246 -9.36 17.68 -2.12
CA LYS A 246 -8.24 17.56 -3.06
C LYS A 246 -7.07 18.40 -2.59
N VAL A 247 -5.89 17.81 -2.61
CA VAL A 247 -4.63 18.50 -2.32
C VAL A 247 -3.79 18.52 -3.60
N TYR A 248 -3.21 19.68 -3.89
CA TYR A 248 -2.21 19.85 -4.94
C TYR A 248 -0.83 19.78 -4.30
N TYR A 249 0.02 18.90 -4.83
CA TYR A 249 1.39 18.70 -4.39
C TYR A 249 2.34 19.29 -5.44
N PHE A 250 3.02 20.37 -5.07
CA PHE A 250 4.01 21.03 -5.91
C PHE A 250 5.39 20.56 -5.51
N THR A 251 6.19 20.10 -6.48
CA THR A 251 7.60 19.74 -6.28
C THR A 251 8.47 20.69 -7.10
N TYR A 252 9.15 21.61 -6.41
CA TYR A 252 10.14 22.52 -6.99
C TYR A 252 11.52 21.90 -6.86
N ARG A 253 12.02 21.26 -7.92
CA ARG A 253 13.30 20.51 -7.88
C ARG A 253 14.54 21.39 -7.78
N GLU A 254 14.49 22.55 -8.42
CA GLU A 254 15.63 23.46 -8.53
C GLU A 254 15.34 24.78 -7.84
N THR A 255 15.62 24.85 -6.54
CA THR A 255 15.58 26.09 -5.76
C THR A 255 16.95 26.41 -5.14
N ASN A 256 17.12 27.63 -4.63
CA ASN A 256 18.28 28.01 -3.79
C ASN A 256 18.33 27.28 -2.43
N LYS A 257 17.31 26.47 -2.10
CA LYS A 257 17.21 25.66 -0.88
C LYS A 257 17.18 24.14 -1.17
N GLY A 258 17.46 23.74 -2.41
CA GLY A 258 17.30 22.35 -2.87
C GLY A 258 15.89 22.05 -3.36
N GLU A 259 15.50 20.78 -3.35
CA GLU A 259 14.11 20.40 -3.66
C GLU A 259 13.16 20.89 -2.55
N VAL A 260 12.10 21.60 -2.93
CA VAL A 260 11.05 22.09 -2.01
C VAL A 260 9.71 21.52 -2.42
N LYS A 261 8.99 20.94 -1.46
CA LYS A 261 7.63 20.44 -1.67
C LYS A 261 6.62 21.34 -0.96
N VAL A 262 5.50 21.62 -1.61
CA VAL A 262 4.43 22.49 -1.10
C VAL A 262 3.08 21.84 -1.37
N ASN A 263 2.23 21.72 -0.34
CA ASN A 263 0.94 21.04 -0.40
C ASN A 263 -0.18 22.06 -0.15
N ILE A 264 -1.09 22.24 -1.12
CA ILE A 264 -2.18 23.22 -1.05
C ILE A 264 -3.53 22.53 -1.18
N GLU A 265 -4.45 22.77 -0.25
CA GLU A 265 -5.83 22.26 -0.30
C GLU A 265 -6.70 23.08 -1.28
N GLU A 266 -7.52 22.42 -2.10
CA GLU A 266 -8.25 23.00 -3.22
C GLU A 266 -9.31 24.05 -2.82
N THR A 267 -10.12 23.77 -1.80
CA THR A 267 -11.31 24.57 -1.45
C THR A 267 -10.94 25.91 -0.83
N THR A 268 -9.94 25.91 0.05
CA THR A 268 -9.54 27.06 0.86
C THR A 268 -8.22 27.68 0.39
N ASN A 269 -7.50 27.03 -0.53
CA ASN A 269 -6.13 27.35 -0.91
C ASN A 269 -5.16 27.33 0.30
N ARG A 270 -5.52 26.60 1.36
CA ARG A 270 -4.72 26.54 2.59
C ARG A 270 -3.46 25.71 2.35
N LEU A 271 -2.33 26.24 2.79
CA LEU A 271 -1.08 25.50 2.89
C LEU A 271 -1.23 24.39 3.94
N LEU A 272 -1.18 23.14 3.51
CA LEU A 272 -1.21 21.96 4.38
C LEU A 272 0.20 21.47 4.72
N GLY A 273 1.19 21.74 3.88
CA GLY A 273 2.55 21.28 4.18
C GLY A 273 3.61 21.94 3.33
N LEU A 274 4.80 22.01 3.89
CA LEU A 274 5.99 22.51 3.23
C LEU A 274 7.20 21.72 3.71
N SER A 275 8.07 21.28 2.80
CA SER A 275 9.32 20.61 3.15
C SER A 275 10.50 21.07 2.29
N LEU A 276 11.68 21.12 2.92
CA LEU A 276 12.98 21.44 2.34
C LEU A 276 13.80 20.15 2.31
N GLU A 277 13.75 19.40 1.20
CA GLU A 277 14.21 18.01 1.14
C GLU A 277 15.74 17.88 1.28
N ASP A 278 16.50 18.88 0.81
CA ASP A 278 17.96 18.91 0.99
C ASP A 278 18.39 19.24 2.42
N SER A 279 17.45 19.54 3.31
CA SER A 279 17.68 19.65 4.76
C SER A 279 17.10 18.45 5.53
N SER A 280 16.62 17.41 4.84
CA SER A 280 16.00 16.23 5.48
C SER A 280 17.01 15.33 6.17
N LEU A 281 16.52 14.53 7.12
CA LEU A 281 17.34 13.46 7.72
C LEU A 281 17.82 12.45 6.67
N LEU A 282 17.01 12.14 5.65
CA LEU A 282 17.43 11.28 4.54
C LEU A 282 18.63 11.86 3.80
N LYS A 283 18.72 13.19 3.68
CA LYS A 283 19.89 13.85 3.11
C LYS A 283 21.12 13.67 3.99
N ASP A 284 21.01 13.89 5.30
CA ASP A 284 22.10 13.66 6.25
C ASP A 284 22.62 12.21 6.15
N LEU A 285 21.70 11.24 6.12
CA LEU A 285 22.04 9.82 6.00
C LEU A 285 22.64 9.44 4.64
N SER A 286 22.26 10.12 3.56
CA SER A 286 22.83 9.87 2.23
C SER A 286 24.29 10.33 2.09
N GLN A 287 24.78 11.12 3.05
CA GLN A 287 26.13 11.69 3.03
C GLN A 287 27.14 10.89 3.85
N VAL A 288 26.72 9.79 4.49
CA VAL A 288 27.65 8.93 5.24
C VAL A 288 28.69 8.29 4.32
N SER A 289 29.89 8.09 4.84
CA SER A 289 30.98 7.43 4.11
C SER A 289 30.67 5.96 3.88
N LYS A 290 31.18 5.38 2.79
CA LYS A 290 31.00 3.94 2.53
C LYS A 290 31.79 3.09 3.50
N GLU A 291 32.93 3.60 3.95
CA GLU A 291 33.88 2.90 4.81
C GLU A 291 33.41 2.82 6.26
N LYS A 292 32.56 3.76 6.71
CA LYS A 292 32.05 3.85 8.09
C LYS A 292 30.54 4.04 8.17
N ALA A 293 29.80 3.59 7.16
CA ALA A 293 28.37 3.82 7.04
C ALA A 293 27.59 3.47 8.32
N GLU A 294 27.86 2.30 8.91
CA GLU A 294 27.17 1.85 10.12
C GLU A 294 27.45 2.75 11.34
N GLU A 295 28.73 3.10 11.58
CA GLU A 295 29.13 3.97 12.69
C GLU A 295 28.53 5.37 12.55
N GLU A 296 28.63 5.96 11.36
CA GLU A 296 28.11 7.31 11.09
C GLU A 296 26.58 7.36 11.11
N MET A 297 25.90 6.34 10.59
CA MET A 297 24.44 6.23 10.69
C MET A 297 24.00 6.11 12.15
N ASN A 298 24.67 5.28 12.95
CA ASN A 298 24.36 5.14 14.37
C ASN A 298 24.56 6.45 15.12
N ALA A 299 25.65 7.19 14.85
CA ALA A 299 25.89 8.49 15.45
C ALA A 299 24.79 9.51 15.09
N ILE A 300 24.34 9.53 13.82
CA ILE A 300 23.22 10.38 13.39
C ILE A 300 21.93 9.99 14.13
N HIS A 301 21.65 8.69 14.27
CA HIS A 301 20.46 8.23 15.00
C HIS A 301 20.50 8.62 16.48
N GLU A 302 21.64 8.41 17.15
CA GLU A 302 21.85 8.83 18.53
C GLU A 302 21.63 10.33 18.70
N GLN A 303 22.12 11.15 17.76
CA GLN A 303 21.93 12.59 17.79
C GLN A 303 20.44 12.98 17.63
N VAL A 304 19.72 12.39 16.68
CA VAL A 304 18.28 12.61 16.48
C VAL A 304 17.49 12.21 17.73
N ASN A 305 17.82 11.07 18.33
CA ASN A 305 17.15 10.55 19.51
C ASN A 305 17.46 11.36 20.77
N GLY A 306 18.66 11.93 20.85
CA GLY A 306 19.16 12.69 21.99
C GLY A 306 18.45 14.03 22.23
N TYR A 307 17.79 14.61 21.23
CA TYR A 307 17.04 15.85 21.42
C TYR A 307 15.89 15.68 22.41
N SER A 308 15.78 16.54 23.42
CA SER A 308 14.61 16.56 24.30
C SER A 308 13.36 17.08 23.57
N LEU A 309 12.18 16.69 24.05
CA LEU A 309 10.92 17.19 23.49
C LEU A 309 10.78 18.72 23.63
N ASP A 310 11.31 19.31 24.71
CA ASP A 310 11.26 20.75 24.94
C ASP A 310 12.14 21.53 23.96
N GLU A 311 13.34 21.04 23.66
CA GLU A 311 14.21 21.62 22.62
C GLU A 311 13.54 21.58 21.25
N LEU A 312 12.98 20.43 20.89
CA LEU A 312 12.27 20.25 19.62
C LEU A 312 11.01 21.12 19.56
N LYS A 313 10.22 21.22 20.64
CA LYS A 313 9.04 22.09 20.68
C LYS A 313 9.42 23.56 20.48
N LYS A 314 10.49 24.02 21.15
CA LYS A 314 10.96 25.40 21.00
C LYS A 314 11.36 25.70 19.55
N ALA A 315 12.15 24.82 18.93
CA ALA A 315 12.56 24.95 17.53
C ALA A 315 11.36 24.90 16.57
N ALA A 316 10.43 23.97 16.80
CA ALA A 316 9.25 23.79 15.97
C ALA A 316 8.32 25.01 15.99
N VAL A 317 8.11 25.64 17.15
CA VAL A 317 7.26 26.85 17.26
C VAL A 317 7.80 27.98 16.41
N GLU A 318 9.11 28.23 16.47
CA GLU A 318 9.76 29.26 15.66
C GLU A 318 9.69 28.94 14.17
N GLN A 319 10.03 27.70 13.80
CA GLN A 319 10.15 27.30 12.40
C GLN A 319 8.79 27.09 11.72
N ALA A 320 7.78 26.56 12.42
CA ALA A 320 6.42 26.47 11.89
C ALA A 320 5.81 27.86 11.65
N LYS A 321 6.10 28.84 12.52
CA LYS A 321 5.69 30.22 12.31
C LYS A 321 6.36 30.82 11.07
N ALA A 322 7.66 30.59 10.90
CA ALA A 322 8.41 31.05 9.74
C ALA A 322 7.93 30.39 8.43
N MET A 323 7.78 29.06 8.41
CA MET A 323 7.50 28.28 7.19
C MET A 323 6.02 28.22 6.83
N LEU A 324 5.13 28.05 7.82
CA LEU A 324 3.70 27.84 7.61
C LEU A 324 2.82 28.99 8.10
N ASN A 325 3.37 30.01 8.75
CA ASN A 325 2.60 31.01 9.50
C ASN A 325 1.70 30.39 10.59
N LEU A 326 2.17 29.31 11.21
CA LEU A 326 1.42 28.56 12.20
C LEU A 326 2.04 28.73 13.59
N ASP A 327 1.23 29.05 14.58
CA ASP A 327 1.65 29.11 15.98
C ASP A 327 1.37 27.78 16.68
N LEU A 328 2.44 27.07 17.06
CA LEU A 328 2.38 25.80 17.77
C LEU A 328 2.53 25.94 19.29
N SER A 329 2.61 27.16 19.84
CA SER A 329 2.92 27.38 21.27
C SER A 329 1.92 26.71 22.22
N GLU A 330 0.63 26.79 21.88
CA GLU A 330 -0.47 26.20 22.63
C GLU A 330 -0.75 24.72 22.31
N TYR A 331 0.00 24.12 21.37
CA TYR A 331 -0.15 22.71 21.04
C TYR A 331 0.58 21.84 22.08
N LYS A 332 -0.04 20.70 22.40
CA LYS A 332 0.65 19.59 23.06
C LYS A 332 1.55 18.92 22.04
N ALA A 333 2.76 18.56 22.44
CA ALA A 333 3.72 17.90 21.57
C ALA A 333 4.01 16.49 22.08
N ALA A 334 4.21 15.54 21.17
CA ALA A 334 4.69 14.21 21.48
C ALA A 334 5.64 13.75 20.36
N LYS A 335 6.74 13.09 20.72
CA LYS A 335 7.52 12.34 19.73
C LYS A 335 6.67 11.17 19.23
N ARG A 336 6.79 10.83 17.95
CA ARG A 336 6.07 9.69 17.37
C ARG A 336 6.64 8.38 17.91
N ASP A 337 5.75 7.49 18.37
CA ASP A 337 6.10 6.28 19.14
C ASP A 337 6.51 5.07 18.25
N GLU A 338 7.31 4.17 18.84
CA GLU A 338 8.30 3.27 18.21
C GLU A 338 7.79 1.98 17.53
N THR A 339 6.51 1.85 17.19
CA THR A 339 5.97 0.51 16.83
C THR A 339 6.35 -0.02 15.44
N SER A 340 7.10 0.73 14.63
CA SER A 340 7.57 0.28 13.32
C SER A 340 9.08 0.11 13.33
N LYS A 341 9.59 -0.99 12.76
CA LYS A 341 11.03 -1.28 12.56
C LYS A 341 11.77 -0.26 11.66
N SER A 342 11.14 0.87 11.30
CA SER A 342 11.78 2.00 10.62
C SER A 342 12.42 2.91 11.67
N SER A 343 13.74 2.91 11.69
CA SER A 343 14.64 3.56 12.67
C SER A 343 14.69 5.10 12.60
N TYR A 344 13.63 5.78 12.14
CA TYR A 344 13.64 7.23 11.98
C TYR A 344 12.61 7.93 12.87
N HIS A 345 13.05 8.28 14.09
CA HIS A 345 12.30 9.02 15.13
C HIS A 345 12.25 10.54 14.88
N ASN A 346 12.36 10.96 13.63
CA ASN A 346 12.69 12.33 13.28
C ASN A 346 11.43 13.20 13.14
N SER A 347 10.41 12.94 13.96
CA SER A 347 9.16 13.70 13.94
C SER A 347 8.54 13.97 15.31
N VAL A 348 7.88 15.11 15.41
CA VAL A 348 7.07 15.51 16.57
C VAL A 348 5.67 15.81 16.09
N VAL A 349 4.68 15.21 16.75
CA VAL A 349 3.25 15.44 16.50
C VAL A 349 2.74 16.46 17.50
N PHE A 350 2.12 17.51 16.97
CA PHE A 350 1.51 18.61 17.72
C PHE A 350 -0.01 18.48 17.64
N THR A 351 -0.68 18.45 18.78
CA THR A 351 -2.15 18.36 18.87
C THR A 351 -2.73 19.46 19.73
N LYS A 352 -3.91 19.96 19.34
CA LYS A 352 -4.68 20.94 20.11
C LYS A 352 -6.16 20.67 19.88
N GLU A 353 -6.95 20.70 20.94
CA GLU A 353 -8.39 20.50 20.85
C GLU A 353 -9.03 21.53 19.91
N GLY A 354 -9.87 21.06 18.98
CA GLY A 354 -10.54 21.90 17.99
C GLY A 354 -9.65 22.40 16.85
N ALA A 355 -8.39 21.94 16.75
CA ALA A 355 -7.49 22.28 15.65
C ALA A 355 -6.90 21.01 14.99
N PRO A 356 -6.52 21.04 13.70
CA PRO A 356 -5.86 19.91 13.07
C PRO A 356 -4.51 19.60 13.70
N SER A 357 -4.14 18.32 13.73
CA SER A 357 -2.81 17.89 14.15
C SER A 357 -1.76 18.37 13.16
N VAL A 358 -0.56 18.66 13.65
CA VAL A 358 0.59 19.04 12.82
C VAL A 358 1.75 18.10 13.12
N THR A 359 2.33 17.51 12.09
CA THR A 359 3.58 16.74 12.23
C THR A 359 4.74 17.57 11.70
N GLY A 360 5.73 17.83 12.55
CA GLY A 360 7.00 18.43 12.15
C GLY A 360 8.08 17.37 12.00
N TYR A 361 8.89 17.46 10.95
CA TYR A 361 10.00 16.55 10.68
C TYR A 361 11.32 17.29 10.83
N PHE A 362 12.22 16.74 11.64
CA PHE A 362 13.52 17.33 11.95
C PHE A 362 14.68 16.46 11.46
N ASN A 363 15.86 17.06 11.34
CA ASN A 363 17.08 16.39 10.87
C ASN A 363 18.09 16.17 12.01
N ALA A 364 19.30 15.71 11.69
CA ALA A 364 20.33 15.45 12.69
C ALA A 364 20.71 16.71 13.50
N LYS A 365 20.47 17.91 12.97
CA LYS A 365 20.77 19.20 13.63
C LYS A 365 19.60 19.73 14.47
N GLY A 366 18.51 18.97 14.61
CA GLY A 366 17.29 19.42 15.29
C GLY A 366 16.52 20.50 14.53
N PHE A 367 16.89 20.75 13.27
CA PHE A 367 16.19 21.69 12.39
C PHE A 367 14.99 21.00 11.76
N PHE A 368 13.81 21.61 11.88
CA PHE A 368 12.58 21.16 11.25
C PHE A 368 12.60 21.52 9.77
N HIS A 369 12.92 20.53 8.94
CA HIS A 369 12.98 20.70 7.50
C HIS A 369 11.61 20.66 6.84
N GLY A 370 10.57 20.22 7.55
CA GLY A 370 9.22 20.25 7.00
C GLY A 370 8.12 20.08 8.04
N PHE A 371 6.93 20.49 7.66
CA PHE A 371 5.71 20.38 8.45
C PHE A 371 4.55 19.91 7.58
N ASN A 372 3.66 19.11 8.15
CA ASN A 372 2.42 18.65 7.52
C ASN A 372 1.24 18.80 8.48
N ILE A 373 0.13 19.34 7.99
CA ILE A 373 -1.12 19.58 8.72
C ILE A 373 -2.13 18.53 8.23
N GLU A 374 -2.71 17.78 9.17
CA GLU A 374 -3.79 16.85 8.87
C GLU A 374 -5.05 17.60 8.38
N GLN A 375 -5.84 16.95 7.51
CA GLN A 375 -7.07 17.55 6.96
C GLN A 375 -8.22 17.51 7.95
#